data_AF-A0AAD8Y552-F1
#
_entry.id   AF-A0AAD8Y552-F1
#
_cell.length_a   1.000
_cell.length_b   1.000
_cell.length_c   1.000
_cell.angle_alpha   90.00
_cell.angle_beta   90.00
_cell.angle_gamma   90.00
#
_symmetry.space_group_name_H-M   'P 1'
#
loop_
_entity.id
_entity.type
_entity.pdbx_description
1 polymer ?
#
loop_
_entity_poly.entity_id
_entity_poly.type
_entity_poly.pdbx_seq_one_letter_code
_entity_poly.pdbx_strand_id
1 'polypeptide(L)'
;MSPSLLSLLATLLVVVVSFIGASAFANTAQTPSLLQRYHNQFSSLLLLSSSTSDNDTTPDNKVLVLGGSGFVGRHVIDALSLKKIPFIATSTSGQDDTIALDLTSETATQQVIDLCTSHEISTIVSTAGSILKECDYKVNAASGQIATAVVSSNDVHVNKIIFIGNSQRIRNVCNTVSSLQEYARGKEKSEQLIQQIMDADDRLHCCIVRPTFIYGGDGFGWNPPRLPTKFGEIIEALLGLYPVQALSEFLPDIIGVALEAPVNVQAVAGSIVNVVVELDDSSSLDTREDIIMAASRRPYGTLDIDSESAQTRREELKLCLSQHAKEFTPEQNFAMLEELEVLKPVSTRPTDDSSLNGRWDFCFDVEPDVGTGVIKDLFEGDDGVMRRILDFQGVHMEIGNEQSTIQLVVSVSLFQNPITVILHTSLVPAPSNLEGTMFLEKFEGIEVNGLRLWYPNAWKKSRHLEFSYLDDAFAVARGSGGEPHFLLRGNS
;
A
#
# COMPACT_ATOMS: atom_id res chain seq x y z
N MET A 1 11.86 17.85 33.64
CA MET A 1 12.96 17.80 32.64
C MET A 1 13.64 19.14 32.60
N SER A 2 14.97 19.17 32.57
CA SER A 2 15.67 20.43 32.30
C SER A 2 15.33 20.88 30.87
N PRO A 3 15.10 22.18 30.63
CA PRO A 3 14.82 22.70 29.28
C PRO A 3 15.92 22.34 28.26
N SER A 4 17.12 21.99 28.72
CA SER A 4 18.22 21.50 27.88
C SER A 4 17.96 20.14 27.22
N LEU A 5 17.29 19.19 27.88
CA LEU A 5 17.05 17.85 27.31
C LEU A 5 15.92 17.88 26.26
N LEU A 6 14.89 18.68 26.51
CA LEU A 6 13.77 18.89 25.58
C LEU A 6 14.26 19.64 24.33
N SER A 7 15.12 20.65 24.51
CA SER A 7 15.78 21.36 23.41
C SER A 7 16.70 20.43 22.62
N LEU A 8 17.45 19.53 23.28
CA LEU A 8 18.33 18.58 22.61
C LEU A 8 17.53 17.57 21.79
N LEU A 9 16.44 17.02 22.33
CA LEU A 9 15.56 16.09 21.62
C LEU A 9 14.80 16.76 20.46
N ALA A 10 14.29 17.97 20.67
CA ALA A 10 13.65 18.74 19.59
C ALA A 10 14.67 19.11 18.50
N THR A 11 15.90 19.45 18.88
CA THR A 11 16.98 19.74 17.95
C THR A 11 17.46 18.47 17.25
N LEU A 12 17.54 17.32 17.94
CA LEU A 12 17.87 16.03 17.34
C LEU A 12 16.79 15.61 16.35
N LEU A 13 15.50 15.75 16.70
CA LEU A 13 14.39 15.45 15.82
C LEU A 13 14.37 16.39 14.60
N VAL A 14 14.58 17.70 14.81
CA VAL A 14 14.65 18.69 13.73
C VAL A 14 15.89 18.50 12.87
N VAL A 15 17.04 18.15 13.44
CA VAL A 15 18.29 17.86 12.70
C VAL A 15 18.14 16.58 11.92
N VAL A 16 17.58 15.51 12.50
CA VAL A 16 17.29 14.25 11.80
C VAL A 16 16.32 14.52 10.64
N VAL A 17 15.20 15.21 10.88
CA VAL A 17 14.21 15.54 9.84
C VAL A 17 14.78 16.49 8.77
N SER A 18 15.56 17.50 9.15
CA SER A 18 16.12 18.50 8.22
C SER A 18 17.32 17.98 7.43
N PHE A 19 18.14 17.10 8.00
CA PHE A 19 19.24 16.43 7.29
C PHE A 19 18.75 15.28 6.43
N ILE A 20 17.71 14.53 6.82
CA ILE A 20 17.03 13.58 5.92
C ILE A 20 16.55 14.33 4.68
N GLY A 21 15.95 15.52 4.86
CA GLY A 21 15.59 16.41 3.76
C GLY A 21 16.78 16.86 2.91
N ALA A 22 17.90 17.29 3.51
CA ALA A 22 19.05 17.82 2.77
C ALA A 22 19.91 16.73 2.06
N SER A 23 20.03 15.54 2.64
CA SER A 23 20.82 14.43 2.09
C SER A 23 20.15 13.80 0.87
N ALA A 24 18.80 13.73 0.90
CA ALA A 24 17.99 13.32 -0.23
C ALA A 24 18.11 14.27 -1.45
N PHE A 25 18.47 15.54 -1.25
CA PHE A 25 18.73 16.49 -2.33
C PHE A 25 20.13 16.33 -2.99
N ALA A 26 21.11 15.77 -2.29
CA ALA A 26 22.52 15.75 -2.73
C ALA A 26 22.91 14.54 -3.60
N ASN A 27 22.27 13.38 -3.44
CA ASN A 27 22.64 12.13 -4.14
C ASN A 27 21.85 11.85 -5.44
N THR A 28 21.47 12.91 -6.17
CA THR A 28 20.53 12.85 -7.31
C THR A 28 21.11 12.33 -8.65
N ALA A 29 22.20 11.56 -8.66
CA ALA A 29 22.75 11.00 -9.89
C ALA A 29 23.17 9.52 -9.73
N GLN A 30 22.58 8.63 -10.55
CA GLN A 30 23.03 7.26 -10.87
C GLN A 30 22.39 6.04 -10.14
N THR A 31 21.07 6.02 -9.94
CA THR A 31 20.33 4.75 -9.65
C THR A 31 19.19 4.50 -10.66
N PRO A 32 19.05 3.29 -11.24
CA PRO A 32 17.92 2.91 -12.12
C PRO A 32 16.59 3.07 -11.38
N SER A 33 15.52 3.45 -12.09
CA SER A 33 14.19 3.66 -11.49
C SER A 33 13.52 2.36 -11.05
N LEU A 34 12.84 2.39 -9.89
CA LEU A 34 12.08 1.28 -9.31
C LEU A 34 11.01 0.70 -10.27
N LEU A 35 10.58 1.48 -11.26
CA LEU A 35 9.62 1.11 -12.31
C LEU A 35 10.10 -0.04 -13.21
N GLN A 36 11.39 -0.11 -13.52
CA GLN A 36 11.95 -1.21 -14.31
C GLN A 36 12.07 -2.49 -13.48
N ARG A 37 11.96 -2.39 -12.15
CA ARG A 37 12.18 -3.48 -11.20
C ARG A 37 10.88 -4.21 -10.85
N TYR A 38 9.79 -3.50 -10.58
CA TYR A 38 8.44 -4.09 -10.42
C TYR A 38 7.95 -4.88 -11.65
N HIS A 39 8.35 -4.45 -12.85
CA HIS A 39 8.00 -5.15 -14.09
C HIS A 39 8.68 -6.52 -14.24
N ASN A 40 9.91 -6.67 -13.73
CA ASN A 40 10.64 -7.94 -13.73
C ASN A 40 10.23 -8.88 -12.57
N GLN A 41 9.70 -8.31 -11.47
CA GLN A 41 9.33 -9.02 -10.23
C GLN A 41 8.14 -9.98 -10.41
N PHE A 42 7.06 -9.59 -11.08
CA PHE A 42 5.89 -10.46 -11.26
C PHE A 42 6.02 -11.49 -12.40
N SER A 43 6.86 -11.22 -13.41
CA SER A 43 7.06 -12.13 -14.55
C SER A 43 7.67 -13.48 -14.13
N SER A 44 8.43 -13.48 -13.03
CA SER A 44 9.14 -14.68 -12.52
C SER A 44 8.21 -15.66 -11.78
N LEU A 45 7.21 -15.14 -11.05
CA LEU A 45 6.19 -15.95 -10.33
C LEU A 45 5.21 -16.66 -11.29
N LEU A 46 4.95 -16.08 -12.45
CA LEU A 46 4.04 -16.62 -13.47
C LEU A 46 4.61 -17.81 -14.27
N LEU A 47 5.94 -17.92 -14.34
CA LEU A 47 6.60 -19.06 -14.99
C LEU A 47 6.47 -20.33 -14.16
N LEU A 48 6.44 -20.21 -12.82
CA LEU A 48 6.28 -21.33 -11.89
C LEU A 48 4.83 -21.82 -11.77
N SER A 49 3.83 -21.02 -12.13
CA SER A 49 2.40 -21.38 -12.07
C SER A 49 1.84 -21.97 -13.38
N SER A 50 2.69 -22.20 -14.39
CA SER A 50 2.25 -22.57 -15.75
C SER A 50 2.02 -24.07 -15.99
N SER A 51 1.97 -24.91 -14.94
CA SER A 51 1.80 -26.36 -15.11
C SER A 51 0.72 -26.99 -14.22
N THR A 52 -0.53 -26.52 -14.28
CA THR A 52 -1.69 -27.30 -13.83
C THR A 52 -2.97 -26.92 -14.60
N SER A 53 -3.61 -27.94 -15.16
CA SER A 53 -4.86 -28.07 -15.93
C SER A 53 -5.85 -26.90 -16.10
N ASP A 54 -6.19 -26.64 -17.37
CA ASP A 54 -7.24 -25.78 -17.97
C ASP A 54 -8.71 -26.09 -17.57
N ASN A 55 -9.02 -26.35 -16.29
CA ASN A 55 -10.39 -26.73 -15.92
C ASN A 55 -10.88 -26.13 -14.59
N ASP A 56 -10.64 -24.84 -14.36
CA ASP A 56 -11.23 -24.15 -13.21
C ASP A 56 -12.25 -23.10 -13.63
N THR A 57 -13.47 -23.31 -13.16
CA THR A 57 -14.65 -22.47 -13.32
C THR A 57 -14.55 -21.21 -12.46
N THR A 58 -13.51 -20.38 -12.69
CA THR A 58 -13.56 -19.00 -12.18
C THR A 58 -14.71 -18.30 -12.89
N PRO A 59 -15.65 -17.65 -12.18
CA PRO A 59 -16.71 -16.89 -12.82
C PRO A 59 -16.08 -15.93 -13.83
N ASP A 60 -16.68 -15.81 -15.02
CA ASP A 60 -16.26 -14.96 -16.14
C ASP A 60 -16.20 -13.47 -15.71
N ASN A 61 -15.22 -13.12 -14.89
CA ASN A 61 -15.04 -11.80 -14.31
C ASN A 61 -14.32 -10.91 -15.31
N LYS A 62 -15.02 -10.59 -16.39
CA LYS A 62 -14.53 -9.65 -17.38
C LYS A 62 -14.72 -8.23 -16.91
N VAL A 63 -13.62 -7.47 -16.91
CA VAL A 63 -13.55 -6.13 -16.33
C VAL A 63 -13.65 -5.07 -17.41
N LEU A 64 -14.46 -4.03 -17.19
CA LEU A 64 -14.42 -2.80 -17.97
C LEU A 64 -13.70 -1.69 -17.19
N VAL A 65 -12.57 -1.22 -17.70
CA VAL A 65 -11.79 -0.12 -17.12
C VAL A 65 -12.10 1.18 -17.84
N LEU A 66 -12.81 2.10 -17.17
CA LEU A 66 -13.08 3.44 -17.69
C LEU A 66 -11.90 4.37 -17.39
N GLY A 67 -11.29 4.93 -18.43
CA GLY A 67 -10.10 5.79 -18.30
C GLY A 67 -8.78 5.03 -18.28
N GLY A 68 -8.70 3.93 -19.02
CA GLY A 68 -7.57 3.00 -19.08
C GLY A 68 -6.25 3.59 -19.57
N SER A 69 -6.27 4.64 -20.41
CA SER A 69 -5.05 5.34 -20.82
C SER A 69 -4.57 6.38 -19.79
N GLY A 70 -5.36 6.62 -18.74
CA GLY A 70 -5.01 7.52 -17.64
C GLY A 70 -3.92 6.94 -16.75
N PHE A 71 -3.34 7.78 -15.89
CA PHE A 71 -2.23 7.38 -15.01
C PHE A 71 -2.57 6.14 -14.16
N VAL A 72 -3.65 6.19 -13.37
CA VAL A 72 -4.07 5.04 -12.56
C VAL A 72 -4.61 3.90 -13.44
N GLY A 73 -5.36 4.24 -14.51
CA GLY A 73 -5.95 3.26 -15.42
C GLY A 73 -4.93 2.34 -16.08
N ARG A 74 -3.77 2.87 -16.47
CA ARG A 74 -2.68 2.07 -17.05
C ARG A 74 -2.16 1.05 -16.05
N HIS A 75 -1.88 1.46 -14.82
CA HIS A 75 -1.40 0.56 -13.77
C HIS A 75 -2.45 -0.51 -13.41
N VAL A 76 -3.74 -0.18 -13.44
CA VAL A 76 -4.82 -1.17 -13.27
C VAL A 76 -4.81 -2.19 -14.41
N ILE A 77 -4.71 -1.74 -15.67
CA ILE A 77 -4.64 -2.61 -16.85
C ILE A 77 -3.41 -3.53 -16.81
N ASP A 78 -2.26 -2.99 -16.43
CA ASP A 78 -1.03 -3.75 -16.30
C ASP A 78 -1.20 -4.83 -15.22
N ALA A 79 -1.76 -4.47 -14.06
CA ALA A 79 -2.04 -5.42 -12.97
C ALA A 79 -3.08 -6.49 -13.35
N LEU A 80 -4.14 -6.14 -14.08
CA LEU A 80 -5.13 -7.10 -14.61
C LEU A 80 -4.48 -8.07 -15.62
N SER A 81 -3.69 -7.55 -16.56
CA SER A 81 -2.95 -8.33 -17.56
C SER A 81 -2.02 -9.33 -16.89
N LEU A 82 -1.32 -8.88 -15.86
CA LEU A 82 -0.38 -9.67 -15.08
C LEU A 82 -1.07 -10.81 -14.33
N LYS A 83 -2.30 -10.60 -13.85
CA LYS A 83 -3.11 -11.66 -13.24
C LYS A 83 -3.90 -12.48 -14.27
N LYS A 84 -3.70 -12.25 -15.58
CA LYS A 84 -4.45 -12.87 -16.68
C LYS A 84 -5.96 -12.70 -16.55
N ILE A 85 -6.41 -11.61 -15.92
CA ILE A 85 -7.83 -11.29 -15.78
C ILE A 85 -8.28 -10.62 -17.09
N PRO A 86 -9.34 -11.12 -17.75
CA PRO A 86 -9.79 -10.54 -19.00
C PRO A 86 -10.40 -9.15 -18.77
N PHE A 87 -10.00 -8.16 -19.58
CA PHE A 87 -10.51 -6.80 -19.46
C PHE A 87 -10.72 -6.12 -20.82
N ILE A 88 -11.52 -5.07 -20.80
CA ILE A 88 -11.68 -4.07 -21.85
C ILE A 88 -11.41 -2.72 -21.21
N ALA A 89 -10.69 -1.85 -21.91
CA ALA A 89 -10.36 -0.52 -21.42
C ALA A 89 -10.89 0.55 -22.36
N THR A 90 -11.27 1.71 -21.81
CA THR A 90 -11.72 2.85 -22.60
C THR A 90 -10.87 4.10 -22.35
N SER A 91 -10.76 4.96 -23.34
CA SER A 91 -10.15 6.29 -23.22
C SER A 91 -10.85 7.29 -24.13
N THR A 92 -10.65 8.59 -23.94
CA THR A 92 -11.29 9.60 -24.78
C THR A 92 -11.00 9.44 -26.27
N SER A 93 -9.79 9.00 -26.63
CA SER A 93 -9.33 8.88 -28.03
C SER A 93 -9.32 7.44 -28.56
N GLY A 94 -9.47 6.43 -27.72
CA GLY A 94 -9.33 5.01 -28.12
C GLY A 94 -7.90 4.61 -28.52
N GLN A 95 -6.89 5.27 -27.95
CA GLN A 95 -5.48 4.95 -28.19
C GLN A 95 -4.97 3.89 -27.20
N ASP A 96 -3.78 3.33 -27.46
CA ASP A 96 -3.11 2.35 -26.59
C ASP A 96 -4.00 1.15 -26.22
N ASP A 97 -4.60 0.53 -27.23
CA ASP A 97 -5.48 -0.64 -27.12
C ASP A 97 -6.76 -0.42 -26.30
N THR A 98 -7.24 0.82 -26.24
CA THR A 98 -8.51 1.19 -25.60
C THR A 98 -9.62 1.49 -26.62
N ILE A 99 -10.87 1.35 -26.20
CA ILE A 99 -12.04 1.77 -26.96
C ILE A 99 -12.29 3.26 -26.73
N ALA A 100 -12.60 4.01 -27.79
CA ALA A 100 -12.93 5.43 -27.68
C ALA A 100 -14.24 5.64 -26.89
N LEU A 101 -14.18 6.45 -25.83
CA LEU A 101 -15.32 6.83 -24.99
C LEU A 101 -15.11 8.26 -24.47
N ASP A 102 -15.90 9.19 -24.99
CA ASP A 102 -15.97 10.56 -24.48
C ASP A 102 -17.05 10.67 -23.41
N LEU A 103 -16.62 10.73 -22.14
CA LEU A 103 -17.51 10.86 -20.98
C LEU A 103 -18.29 12.19 -20.93
N THR A 104 -17.96 13.16 -21.79
CA THR A 104 -18.72 14.41 -21.90
C THR A 104 -19.86 14.33 -22.92
N SER A 105 -19.92 13.25 -23.71
CA SER A 105 -20.96 12.98 -24.70
C SER A 105 -22.27 12.53 -24.06
N GLU A 106 -23.40 12.98 -24.61
CA GLU A 106 -24.74 12.52 -24.18
C GLU A 106 -24.96 11.03 -24.42
N THR A 107 -24.18 10.42 -25.32
CA THR A 107 -24.25 8.98 -25.64
C THR A 107 -23.32 8.12 -24.79
N ALA A 108 -22.48 8.70 -23.93
CA ALA A 108 -21.46 7.96 -23.17
C ALA A 108 -22.06 6.82 -22.34
N THR A 109 -23.16 7.10 -21.64
CA THR A 109 -23.87 6.11 -20.83
C THR A 109 -24.37 4.93 -21.65
N GLN A 110 -25.01 5.21 -22.79
CA GLN A 110 -25.51 4.15 -23.67
C GLN A 110 -24.35 3.32 -24.24
N GLN A 111 -23.25 3.96 -24.64
CA GLN A 111 -22.06 3.24 -25.12
C GLN A 111 -21.49 2.30 -24.04
N VAL A 112 -21.48 2.70 -22.76
CA VAL A 112 -21.04 1.82 -21.68
C VAL A 112 -21.99 0.65 -21.48
N ILE A 113 -23.31 0.87 -21.54
CA ILE A 113 -24.31 -0.20 -21.50
C ILE A 113 -24.08 -1.19 -22.66
N ASP A 114 -23.92 -0.68 -23.88
CA ASP A 114 -23.67 -1.49 -25.07
C ASP A 114 -22.38 -2.32 -24.95
N LEU A 115 -21.31 -1.73 -24.38
CA LEU A 115 -20.07 -2.44 -24.08
C LEU A 115 -20.27 -3.54 -23.04
N CYS A 116 -21.00 -3.25 -21.97
CA CYS A 116 -21.27 -4.23 -20.93
C CYS A 116 -22.04 -5.44 -21.46
N THR A 117 -23.08 -5.20 -22.26
CA THR A 117 -23.88 -6.28 -22.86
C THR A 117 -23.12 -7.03 -23.95
N SER A 118 -22.45 -6.32 -24.86
CA SER A 118 -21.78 -6.95 -26.02
C SER A 118 -20.55 -7.78 -25.64
N HIS A 119 -19.97 -7.50 -24.47
CA HIS A 119 -18.76 -8.16 -24.02
C HIS A 119 -18.93 -8.97 -22.74
N GLU A 120 -20.15 -9.08 -22.20
CA GLU A 120 -20.45 -9.82 -20.98
C GLU A 120 -19.62 -9.33 -19.78
N ILE A 121 -19.59 -8.01 -19.59
CA ILE A 121 -18.86 -7.38 -18.48
C ILE A 121 -19.63 -7.62 -17.17
N SER A 122 -18.94 -8.18 -16.17
CA SER A 122 -19.48 -8.33 -14.81
C SER A 122 -18.97 -7.25 -13.85
N THR A 123 -17.79 -6.69 -14.10
CA THR A 123 -17.13 -5.73 -13.20
C THR A 123 -16.78 -4.43 -13.93
N ILE A 124 -17.11 -3.28 -13.34
CA ILE A 124 -16.68 -1.96 -13.85
C ILE A 124 -15.68 -1.35 -12.87
N VAL A 125 -14.53 -0.92 -13.39
CA VAL A 125 -13.54 -0.12 -12.66
C VAL A 125 -13.47 1.27 -13.28
N SER A 126 -13.82 2.30 -12.52
CA SER A 126 -13.75 3.68 -13.00
C SER A 126 -12.52 4.41 -12.45
N THR A 127 -11.50 4.54 -13.31
CA THR A 127 -10.31 5.36 -13.07
C THR A 127 -10.38 6.70 -13.80
N ALA A 128 -11.53 7.03 -14.38
CA ALA A 128 -11.74 8.25 -15.15
C ALA A 128 -11.74 9.48 -14.25
N GLY A 129 -11.12 10.53 -14.75
CA GLY A 129 -11.08 11.83 -14.10
C GLY A 129 -10.41 12.87 -14.98
N SER A 130 -10.73 14.13 -14.72
CA SER A 130 -10.00 15.27 -15.26
C SER A 130 -9.83 16.32 -14.18
N ILE A 131 -8.79 17.13 -14.29
CA ILE A 131 -8.54 18.22 -13.37
C ILE A 131 -7.98 19.42 -14.14
N LEU A 132 -8.34 20.63 -13.70
CA LEU A 132 -8.00 21.90 -14.33
C LEU A 132 -8.50 21.99 -15.79
N LYS A 133 -9.65 21.39 -16.08
CA LYS A 133 -10.34 21.48 -17.39
C LYS A 133 -11.76 22.02 -17.23
N GLU A 134 -12.27 22.65 -18.28
CA GLU A 134 -13.64 23.16 -18.31
C GLU A 134 -14.70 22.06 -18.14
N CYS A 135 -14.36 20.81 -18.47
CA CYS A 135 -15.24 19.66 -18.35
C CYS A 135 -15.11 18.90 -17.02
N ASP A 136 -14.37 19.41 -16.03
CA ASP A 136 -14.06 18.69 -14.79
C ASP A 136 -15.28 18.13 -14.08
N TYR A 137 -16.31 18.95 -13.88
CA TYR A 137 -17.52 18.46 -13.23
C TYR A 137 -18.16 17.31 -14.01
N LYS A 138 -18.30 17.46 -15.34
CA LYS A 138 -18.95 16.46 -16.20
C LYS A 138 -18.19 15.13 -16.18
N VAL A 139 -16.89 15.17 -16.40
CA VAL A 139 -16.04 13.96 -16.46
C VAL A 139 -16.03 13.25 -15.10
N ASN A 140 -15.85 13.98 -14.00
CA ASN A 140 -15.73 13.37 -12.68
C ASN A 140 -17.07 12.92 -12.09
N ALA A 141 -18.20 13.48 -12.53
CA ALA A 141 -19.55 13.02 -12.18
C ALA A 141 -20.04 11.85 -13.05
N ALA A 142 -19.43 11.63 -14.22
CA ALA A 142 -19.86 10.62 -15.17
C ALA A 142 -19.78 9.20 -14.60
N SER A 143 -18.78 8.88 -13.78
CA SER A 143 -18.61 7.55 -13.18
C SER A 143 -19.84 7.09 -12.40
N GLY A 144 -20.37 7.94 -11.50
CA GLY A 144 -21.58 7.61 -10.75
C GLY A 144 -22.84 7.59 -11.61
N GLN A 145 -22.94 8.48 -12.62
CA GLN A 145 -24.07 8.48 -13.55
C GLN A 145 -24.14 7.20 -14.39
N ILE A 146 -22.98 6.76 -14.89
CA ILE A 146 -22.81 5.50 -15.61
C ILE A 146 -23.17 4.33 -14.70
N ALA A 147 -22.64 4.29 -13.48
CA ALA A 147 -22.97 3.24 -12.51
C ALA A 147 -24.48 3.13 -12.28
N THR A 148 -25.16 4.25 -12.02
CA THR A 148 -26.62 4.27 -11.84
C THR A 148 -27.36 3.73 -13.07
N ALA A 149 -26.95 4.12 -14.27
CA ALA A 149 -27.61 3.71 -15.50
C ALA A 149 -27.37 2.23 -15.84
N VAL A 150 -26.15 1.73 -15.65
CA VAL A 150 -25.79 0.32 -15.84
C VAL A 150 -26.61 -0.55 -14.89
N VAL A 151 -26.67 -0.20 -13.61
CA VAL A 151 -27.43 -0.97 -12.60
C VAL A 151 -28.94 -0.91 -12.85
N SER A 152 -29.45 0.19 -13.39
CA SER A 152 -30.87 0.33 -13.75
C SER A 152 -31.24 -0.39 -15.06
N SER A 153 -30.26 -0.87 -15.82
CA SER A 153 -30.50 -1.56 -17.09
C SER A 153 -30.79 -3.04 -16.87
N ASN A 154 -31.91 -3.53 -17.41
CA ASN A 154 -32.25 -4.96 -17.34
C ASN A 154 -31.38 -5.83 -18.26
N ASP A 155 -30.66 -5.22 -19.20
CA ASP A 155 -29.87 -5.92 -20.21
C ASP A 155 -28.40 -6.13 -19.80
N VAL A 156 -28.04 -5.68 -18.59
CA VAL A 156 -26.65 -5.68 -18.09
C VAL A 156 -26.54 -6.44 -16.77
N HIS A 157 -25.58 -7.36 -16.70
CA HIS A 157 -25.34 -8.21 -15.53
C HIS A 157 -24.04 -7.81 -14.81
N VAL A 158 -23.93 -6.53 -14.45
CA VAL A 158 -22.80 -6.05 -13.64
C VAL A 158 -23.08 -6.36 -12.18
N ASN A 159 -22.19 -7.10 -11.55
CA ASN A 159 -22.26 -7.46 -10.13
C ASN A 159 -21.27 -6.67 -9.26
N LYS A 160 -20.33 -5.95 -9.88
CA LYS A 160 -19.29 -5.21 -9.16
C LYS A 160 -18.95 -3.86 -9.78
N ILE A 161 -18.86 -2.82 -8.94
CA ILE A 161 -18.48 -1.45 -9.36
C ILE A 161 -17.41 -0.90 -8.42
N ILE A 162 -16.25 -0.56 -8.97
CA ILE A 162 -15.13 0.00 -8.22
C ILE A 162 -14.88 1.43 -8.72
N PHE A 163 -14.86 2.40 -7.81
CA PHE A 163 -14.69 3.81 -8.14
C PHE A 163 -13.57 4.46 -7.34
N ILE A 164 -12.76 5.27 -8.03
CA ILE A 164 -11.72 6.08 -7.40
C ILE A 164 -12.27 7.47 -7.05
N GLY A 165 -12.50 7.68 -5.77
CA GLY A 165 -12.86 8.96 -5.17
C GLY A 165 -11.62 9.77 -4.75
N ASN A 166 -11.80 10.62 -3.73
CA ASN A 166 -10.73 11.37 -3.06
C ASN A 166 -10.88 11.24 -1.54
N SER A 167 -9.78 11.24 -0.79
CA SER A 167 -9.84 11.39 0.66
C SER A 167 -10.57 12.68 1.06
N GLN A 168 -11.16 12.71 2.26
CA GLN A 168 -11.89 13.89 2.74
C GLN A 168 -11.00 15.14 2.78
N ARG A 169 -9.71 14.96 3.12
CA ARG A 169 -8.77 16.07 3.22
C ARG A 169 -8.46 16.69 1.84
N ILE A 170 -8.28 15.85 0.82
CA ILE A 170 -8.12 16.31 -0.57
C ILE A 170 -9.35 17.09 -1.04
N ARG A 171 -10.57 16.64 -0.68
CA ARG A 171 -11.80 17.39 -1.00
C ARG A 171 -11.81 18.76 -0.34
N ASN A 172 -11.48 18.83 0.95
CA ASN A 172 -11.44 20.11 1.67
C ASN A 172 -10.52 21.11 0.97
N VAL A 173 -9.32 20.68 0.58
CA VAL A 173 -8.38 21.53 -0.18
C VAL A 173 -8.95 21.93 -1.53
N CYS A 174 -9.47 20.99 -2.32
CA CYS A 174 -10.04 21.29 -3.62
C CYS A 174 -11.26 22.24 -3.54
N ASN A 175 -12.03 22.17 -2.45
CA ASN A 175 -13.15 23.07 -2.19
C ASN A 175 -12.69 24.49 -1.83
N THR A 176 -11.49 24.66 -1.28
CA THR A 176 -10.90 25.99 -1.00
C THR A 176 -10.27 26.66 -2.22
N VAL A 177 -9.88 25.88 -3.24
CA VAL A 177 -9.20 26.37 -4.45
C VAL A 177 -10.20 26.43 -5.60
N SER A 178 -10.57 27.63 -6.04
CA SER A 178 -11.63 27.84 -7.06
C SER A 178 -11.43 27.05 -8.35
N SER A 179 -10.18 26.87 -8.80
CA SER A 179 -9.87 26.08 -10.00
C SER A 179 -10.04 24.56 -9.84
N LEU A 180 -10.24 24.06 -8.62
CA LEU A 180 -10.40 22.64 -8.28
C LEU A 180 -11.79 22.28 -7.75
N GLN A 181 -12.67 23.28 -7.56
CA GLN A 181 -14.01 23.06 -7.00
C GLN A 181 -14.88 22.15 -7.88
N GLU A 182 -14.83 22.32 -9.21
CA GLU A 182 -15.61 21.51 -10.14
C GLU A 182 -15.13 20.05 -10.18
N TYR A 183 -13.82 19.82 -10.01
CA TYR A 183 -13.24 18.49 -9.84
C TYR A 183 -13.78 17.81 -8.58
N ALA A 184 -13.69 18.48 -7.42
CA ALA A 184 -14.18 17.95 -6.16
C ALA A 184 -15.70 17.68 -6.19
N ARG A 185 -16.49 18.64 -6.68
CA ARG A 185 -17.95 18.50 -6.81
C ARG A 185 -18.34 17.33 -7.71
N GLY A 186 -17.59 17.10 -8.80
CA GLY A 186 -17.82 15.97 -9.69
C GLY A 186 -17.56 14.62 -8.98
N LYS A 187 -16.42 14.50 -8.31
CA LYS A 187 -16.07 13.28 -7.53
C LYS A 187 -17.07 13.02 -6.40
N GLU A 188 -17.46 14.05 -5.65
CA GLU A 188 -18.49 13.97 -4.61
C GLU A 188 -19.84 13.51 -5.17
N LYS A 189 -20.24 14.03 -6.35
CA LYS A 189 -21.47 13.61 -6.99
C LYS A 189 -21.44 12.14 -7.42
N SER A 190 -20.33 11.67 -7.99
CA SER A 190 -20.18 10.26 -8.35
C SER A 190 -20.27 9.34 -7.14
N GLU A 191 -19.58 9.71 -6.07
CA GLU A 191 -19.59 8.97 -4.81
C GLU A 191 -20.99 8.89 -4.18
N GLN A 192 -21.72 10.01 -4.16
CA GLN A 192 -23.11 10.02 -3.67
C GLN A 192 -24.00 9.07 -4.47
N LEU A 193 -23.86 9.03 -5.80
CA LEU A 193 -24.64 8.13 -6.64
C LEU A 193 -24.29 6.66 -6.39
N ILE A 194 -23.00 6.36 -6.23
CA ILE A 194 -22.54 4.99 -5.94
C ILE A 194 -23.01 4.54 -4.54
N GLN A 195 -22.95 5.43 -3.55
CA GLN A 195 -23.48 5.13 -2.21
C GLN A 195 -24.98 4.85 -2.25
N GLN A 196 -25.76 5.62 -3.04
CA GLN A 196 -27.19 5.35 -3.23
C GLN A 196 -27.47 3.98 -3.85
N ILE A 197 -26.59 3.53 -4.75
CA ILE A 197 -26.67 2.18 -5.33
C ILE A 197 -26.37 1.13 -4.26
N MET A 198 -25.31 1.32 -3.47
CA MET A 198 -24.93 0.43 -2.37
C MET A 198 -26.05 0.24 -1.36
N ASP A 199 -26.73 1.33 -1.00
CA ASP A 199 -27.82 1.30 -0.03
C ASP A 199 -29.10 0.65 -0.61
N ALA A 200 -29.17 0.44 -1.93
CA ALA A 200 -30.37 -0.01 -2.64
C ALA A 200 -30.32 -1.48 -3.12
N ASP A 201 -29.14 -2.05 -3.39
CA ASP A 201 -28.99 -3.45 -3.83
C ASP A 201 -27.83 -4.16 -3.14
N ASP A 202 -28.16 -4.97 -2.11
CA ASP A 202 -27.19 -5.79 -1.36
C ASP A 202 -26.46 -6.84 -2.21
N ARG A 203 -26.94 -7.13 -3.43
CA ARG A 203 -26.31 -8.11 -4.33
C ARG A 203 -25.20 -7.50 -5.19
N LEU A 204 -25.13 -6.18 -5.27
CA LEU A 204 -24.11 -5.48 -6.03
C LEU A 204 -22.97 -5.09 -5.10
N HIS A 205 -21.77 -5.60 -5.38
CA HIS A 205 -20.58 -5.21 -4.63
C HIS A 205 -20.04 -3.90 -5.18
N CYS A 206 -20.14 -2.81 -4.42
CA CYS A 206 -19.45 -1.57 -4.76
C CYS A 206 -18.29 -1.31 -3.80
N CYS A 207 -17.18 -0.82 -4.36
CA CYS A 207 -16.03 -0.37 -3.58
C CYS A 207 -15.64 1.06 -3.96
N ILE A 208 -15.48 1.92 -2.96
CA ILE A 208 -14.99 3.29 -3.14
C ILE A 208 -13.57 3.40 -2.58
N VAL A 209 -12.60 3.63 -3.47
CA VAL A 209 -11.19 3.82 -3.13
C VAL A 209 -10.93 5.32 -3.00
N ARG A 210 -10.54 5.80 -1.81
CA ARG A 210 -10.36 7.23 -1.51
C ARG A 210 -8.88 7.56 -1.25
N PRO A 211 -8.03 7.53 -2.29
CA PRO A 211 -6.61 7.85 -2.10
C PRO A 211 -6.41 9.31 -1.69
N THR A 212 -5.25 9.55 -1.10
CA THR A 212 -4.67 10.89 -0.90
C THR A 212 -4.06 11.36 -2.24
N PHE A 213 -2.91 12.05 -2.24
CA PHE A 213 -2.18 12.26 -3.50
C PHE A 213 -1.60 10.94 -4.01
N ILE A 214 -1.82 10.65 -5.29
CA ILE A 214 -1.25 9.47 -5.92
C ILE A 214 0.10 9.83 -6.53
N TYR A 215 1.14 9.07 -6.26
CA TYR A 215 2.47 9.28 -6.83
C TYR A 215 2.94 8.07 -7.66
N GLY A 216 3.91 8.31 -8.54
CA GLY A 216 4.52 7.30 -9.42
C GLY A 216 4.89 7.86 -10.80
N GLY A 217 5.69 7.11 -11.55
CA GLY A 217 6.22 7.53 -12.85
C GLY A 217 7.48 8.42 -12.75
N ASP A 218 8.10 8.69 -13.90
CA ASP A 218 9.39 9.39 -13.97
C ASP A 218 9.29 10.94 -13.87
N GLY A 219 8.10 11.52 -13.70
CA GLY A 219 7.95 12.99 -13.69
C GLY A 219 6.65 13.54 -13.10
N PHE A 220 6.71 14.83 -12.71
CA PHE A 220 5.55 15.59 -12.22
C PHE A 220 4.44 15.62 -13.27
N GLY A 221 3.21 15.46 -12.83
CA GLY A 221 2.02 15.60 -13.66
C GLY A 221 0.92 16.29 -12.90
N TRP A 222 0.13 17.11 -13.58
CA TRP A 222 -0.98 17.83 -12.97
C TRP A 222 -2.32 17.12 -13.17
N ASN A 223 -2.40 16.11 -14.02
CA ASN A 223 -3.63 15.39 -14.36
C ASN A 223 -3.42 13.86 -14.41
N PRO A 224 -3.67 13.12 -13.30
CA PRO A 224 -3.94 13.63 -11.96
C PRO A 224 -2.69 14.30 -11.32
N PRO A 225 -2.83 15.12 -10.26
CA PRO A 225 -1.69 15.67 -9.52
C PRO A 225 -0.82 14.54 -8.99
N ARG A 226 0.42 14.46 -9.46
CA ARG A 226 1.38 13.41 -9.09
C ARG A 226 2.77 13.97 -8.85
N LEU A 227 3.44 13.35 -7.88
CA LEU A 227 4.86 13.53 -7.61
C LEU A 227 5.66 12.47 -8.38
N PRO A 228 6.87 12.77 -8.88
CA PRO A 228 7.78 11.76 -9.40
C PRO A 228 8.05 10.69 -8.35
N THR A 229 8.20 9.44 -8.78
CA THR A 229 8.44 8.26 -7.92
C THR A 229 9.44 8.55 -6.78
N LYS A 230 10.65 9.02 -7.11
CA LYS A 230 11.70 9.29 -6.11
C LYS A 230 11.29 10.31 -5.04
N PHE A 231 10.54 11.34 -5.43
CA PHE A 231 10.11 12.39 -4.50
C PHE A 231 8.90 11.94 -3.67
N GLY A 232 7.98 11.19 -4.30
CA GLY A 232 6.84 10.57 -3.62
C GLY A 232 7.29 9.57 -2.56
N GLU A 233 8.28 8.74 -2.86
CA GLU A 233 8.91 7.78 -1.95
C GLU A 233 9.50 8.48 -0.71
N ILE A 234 10.40 9.46 -0.91
CA ILE A 234 11.03 10.19 0.21
C ILE A 234 9.97 10.85 1.10
N ILE A 235 8.95 11.44 0.48
CA ILE A 235 7.85 12.08 1.19
C ILE A 235 7.00 11.04 1.92
N GLU A 236 6.67 9.91 1.29
CA GLU A 236 5.90 8.84 1.91
C GLU A 236 6.62 8.25 3.12
N ALA A 237 7.93 7.99 3.02
CA ALA A 237 8.74 7.54 4.14
C ALA A 237 8.74 8.53 5.29
N LEU A 238 8.99 9.82 4.99
CA LEU A 238 9.11 10.85 6.01
C LEU A 238 7.75 11.18 6.66
N LEU A 239 6.71 11.35 5.82
CA LEU A 239 5.37 11.69 6.27
C LEU A 239 4.63 10.48 6.85
N GLY A 240 5.03 9.25 6.51
CA GLY A 240 4.50 8.00 7.06
C GLY A 240 4.95 7.72 8.49
N LEU A 241 5.96 8.43 9.01
CA LEU A 241 6.38 8.29 10.41
C LEU A 241 5.31 8.83 11.36
N TYR A 242 5.02 8.09 12.44
CA TYR A 242 4.03 8.46 13.46
C TYR A 242 4.11 9.92 13.96
N PRO A 243 5.30 10.48 14.26
CA PRO A 243 5.40 11.87 14.70
C PRO A 243 4.93 12.89 13.67
N VAL A 244 5.14 12.60 12.38
CA VAL A 244 4.83 13.50 11.26
C VAL A 244 3.37 13.35 10.86
N GLN A 245 2.86 12.12 10.77
CA GLN A 245 1.43 11.85 10.55
C GLN A 245 0.57 12.53 11.62
N ALA A 246 0.97 12.44 12.89
CA ALA A 246 0.26 13.06 14.00
C ALA A 246 0.32 14.59 13.94
N LEU A 247 1.42 15.17 13.46
CA LEU A 247 1.53 16.62 13.27
C LEU A 247 0.59 17.10 12.15
N SER A 248 0.44 16.33 11.06
CA SER A 248 -0.43 16.67 9.92
C SER A 248 -1.90 16.91 10.31
N GLU A 249 -2.38 16.21 11.34
CA GLU A 249 -3.79 16.27 11.77
C GLU A 249 -4.14 17.52 12.57
N PHE A 250 -3.16 18.16 13.21
CA PHE A 250 -3.38 19.40 13.96
C PHE A 250 -3.22 20.65 13.10
N LEU A 251 -2.73 20.48 11.87
CA LEU A 251 -2.52 21.58 10.97
C LEU A 251 -3.78 21.84 10.15
N PRO A 252 -4.07 23.11 9.80
CA PRO A 252 -5.16 23.45 8.88
C PRO A 252 -5.06 22.62 7.59
N ASP A 253 -6.20 22.22 7.01
CA ASP A 253 -6.26 21.27 5.89
C ASP A 253 -5.27 21.54 4.76
N ILE A 254 -5.05 22.79 4.37
CA ILE A 254 -4.08 23.14 3.31
C ILE A 254 -2.64 22.69 3.67
N ILE A 255 -2.25 22.84 4.94
CA ILE A 255 -0.94 22.43 5.46
C ILE A 255 -0.94 20.95 5.81
N GLY A 256 -2.05 20.44 6.38
CA GLY A 256 -2.22 19.03 6.73
C GLY A 256 -2.20 18.11 5.52
N VAL A 257 -2.70 18.55 4.36
CA VAL A 257 -2.63 17.83 3.08
C VAL A 257 -1.20 17.74 2.55
N ALA A 258 -0.38 18.78 2.73
CA ALA A 258 1.03 18.73 2.35
C ALA A 258 1.86 17.78 3.23
N LEU A 259 1.34 17.44 4.42
CA LEU A 259 1.93 16.47 5.36
C LEU A 259 1.19 15.12 5.38
N GLU A 260 0.21 14.92 4.50
CA GLU A 260 -0.43 13.64 4.33
C GLU A 260 0.42 12.78 3.38
N ALA A 261 0.76 11.57 3.81
CA ALA A 261 1.58 10.68 3.00
C ALA A 261 0.84 10.35 1.68
N PRO A 262 1.50 10.54 0.52
CA PRO A 262 0.91 10.16 -0.75
C PRO A 262 0.85 8.62 -0.86
N VAL A 263 0.01 8.11 -1.74
CA VAL A 263 -0.15 6.67 -2.00
C VAL A 263 0.49 6.32 -3.34
N ASN A 264 1.26 5.23 -3.37
CA ASN A 264 1.84 4.72 -4.62
C ASN A 264 0.73 4.27 -5.58
N VAL A 265 0.82 4.65 -6.86
CA VAL A 265 -0.15 4.25 -7.89
C VAL A 265 -0.29 2.74 -8.05
N GLN A 266 0.80 1.98 -7.83
CA GLN A 266 0.78 0.52 -7.87
C GLN A 266 -0.01 -0.05 -6.70
N ALA A 267 0.07 0.55 -5.50
CA ALA A 267 -0.76 0.16 -4.38
C ALA A 267 -2.24 0.42 -4.67
N VAL A 268 -2.57 1.59 -5.24
CA VAL A 268 -3.95 1.89 -5.68
C VAL A 268 -4.43 0.88 -6.73
N ALA A 269 -3.61 0.55 -7.73
CA ALA A 269 -3.97 -0.44 -8.75
C ALA A 269 -4.10 -1.85 -8.18
N GLY A 270 -3.18 -2.25 -7.30
CA GLY A 270 -3.17 -3.55 -6.63
C GLY A 270 -4.39 -3.76 -5.76
N SER A 271 -4.79 -2.74 -4.97
CA SER A 271 -5.99 -2.82 -4.16
C SER A 271 -7.25 -2.98 -5.01
N ILE A 272 -7.38 -2.20 -6.09
CA ILE A 272 -8.48 -2.31 -7.04
C ILE A 272 -8.55 -3.72 -7.61
N VAL A 273 -7.43 -4.26 -8.10
CA VAL A 273 -7.40 -5.61 -8.67
C VAL A 273 -7.71 -6.68 -7.62
N ASN A 274 -7.27 -6.51 -6.37
CA ASN A 274 -7.61 -7.43 -5.29
C ASN A 274 -9.10 -7.40 -4.93
N VAL A 275 -9.76 -6.24 -5.05
CA VAL A 275 -11.24 -6.14 -4.95
C VAL A 275 -11.92 -6.82 -6.14
N VAL A 276 -11.39 -6.65 -7.37
CA VAL A 276 -11.89 -7.33 -8.58
C VAL A 276 -11.91 -8.85 -8.36
N VAL A 277 -10.82 -9.43 -7.85
CA VAL A 277 -10.68 -10.89 -7.64
C VAL A 277 -11.17 -11.38 -6.28
N GLU A 278 -11.86 -10.55 -5.50
CA GLU A 278 -12.48 -10.95 -4.22
C GLU A 278 -11.48 -11.39 -3.14
N LEU A 279 -10.24 -10.92 -3.24
CA LEU A 279 -9.28 -11.01 -2.14
C LEU A 279 -9.55 -9.94 -1.09
N ASP A 280 -10.22 -8.84 -1.47
CA ASP A 280 -10.72 -7.81 -0.57
C ASP A 280 -12.20 -7.53 -0.86
N ASP A 281 -13.06 -7.68 0.16
CA ASP A 281 -14.51 -7.50 0.11
C ASP A 281 -14.94 -6.12 0.65
N SER A 282 -14.00 -5.24 1.01
CA SER A 282 -14.29 -3.93 1.58
C SER A 282 -15.14 -3.07 0.64
N SER A 283 -16.16 -2.43 1.21
CA SER A 283 -17.02 -1.48 0.50
C SER A 283 -16.40 -0.09 0.35
N SER A 284 -15.40 0.22 1.17
CA SER A 284 -14.57 1.42 1.06
C SER A 284 -13.13 1.17 1.48
N LEU A 285 -12.20 1.89 0.85
CA LEU A 285 -10.80 2.00 1.26
C LEU A 285 -10.53 3.48 1.52
N ASP A 286 -10.66 3.89 2.77
CA ASP A 286 -10.81 5.31 3.15
C ASP A 286 -9.49 5.99 3.47
N THR A 287 -8.48 5.21 3.86
CA THR A 287 -7.15 5.68 4.24
C THR A 287 -6.06 5.13 3.31
N ARG A 288 -4.88 5.75 3.37
CA ARG A 288 -3.69 5.22 2.69
C ARG A 288 -3.39 3.80 3.16
N GLU A 289 -3.50 3.59 4.47
CA GLU A 289 -3.28 2.30 5.12
C GLU A 289 -4.24 1.24 4.59
N ASP A 290 -5.55 1.55 4.47
CA ASP A 290 -6.54 0.61 3.93
C ASP A 290 -6.19 0.20 2.49
N ILE A 291 -5.79 1.16 1.66
CA ILE A 291 -5.41 0.92 0.26
C ILE A 291 -4.20 0.00 0.18
N ILE A 292 -3.18 0.26 0.99
CA ILE A 292 -1.95 -0.53 0.97
C ILE A 292 -2.19 -1.94 1.49
N MET A 293 -2.96 -2.09 2.57
CA MET A 293 -3.33 -3.41 3.07
C MET A 293 -4.17 -4.19 2.06
N ALA A 294 -5.15 -3.54 1.42
CA ALA A 294 -5.92 -4.17 0.35
C ALA A 294 -5.02 -4.61 -0.81
N ALA A 295 -3.98 -3.83 -1.15
CA ALA A 295 -2.99 -4.18 -2.18
C ALA A 295 -2.00 -5.27 -1.75
N SER A 296 -1.73 -5.42 -0.46
CA SER A 296 -0.82 -6.45 0.07
C SER A 296 -1.46 -7.84 0.11
N ARG A 297 -2.80 -7.93 0.11
CA ARG A 297 -3.49 -9.23 0.11
C ARG A 297 -3.02 -10.14 -1.03
N ARG A 298 -2.89 -11.42 -0.74
CA ARG A 298 -2.47 -12.47 -1.68
C ARG A 298 -3.48 -13.63 -1.63
N PRO A 299 -3.74 -14.31 -2.76
CA PRO A 299 -4.48 -15.55 -2.72
C PRO A 299 -3.66 -16.58 -1.95
N TYR A 300 -4.19 -17.12 -0.85
CA TYR A 300 -3.61 -18.33 -0.28
C TYR A 300 -3.72 -19.43 -1.32
N GLY A 301 -2.58 -20.05 -1.65
CA GLY A 301 -2.57 -21.14 -2.61
C GLY A 301 -3.54 -22.25 -2.19
N THR A 302 -4.60 -22.44 -2.98
CA THR A 302 -5.32 -23.73 -3.11
C THR A 302 -4.53 -24.72 -3.96
N LEU A 303 -3.26 -24.42 -4.26
CA LEU A 303 -2.38 -25.35 -4.93
C LEU A 303 -2.26 -26.59 -4.04
N ASP A 304 -2.85 -27.69 -4.50
CA ASP A 304 -2.51 -29.07 -4.11
C ASP A 304 -1.06 -29.36 -4.53
N ILE A 305 -0.11 -28.56 -4.03
CA ILE A 305 1.29 -28.89 -4.10
C ILE A 305 1.46 -30.08 -3.17
N ASP A 306 2.05 -31.15 -3.66
CA ASP A 306 2.47 -32.27 -2.84
C ASP A 306 3.19 -31.72 -1.60
N SER A 307 2.64 -32.02 -0.42
CA SER A 307 3.03 -31.42 0.86
C SER A 307 4.53 -31.56 1.14
N GLU A 308 5.17 -32.61 0.63
CA GLU A 308 6.61 -32.84 0.78
C GLU A 308 7.45 -31.90 -0.11
N SER A 309 7.01 -31.64 -1.34
CA SER A 309 7.67 -30.68 -2.24
C SER A 309 7.52 -29.25 -1.74
N ALA A 310 6.33 -28.88 -1.25
CA ALA A 310 6.08 -27.55 -0.69
C ALA A 310 6.93 -27.29 0.56
N GLN A 311 7.02 -28.29 1.45
CA GLN A 311 7.85 -28.19 2.65
C GLN A 311 9.33 -28.05 2.29
N THR A 312 9.84 -28.87 1.35
CA THR A 312 11.24 -28.81 0.92
C THR A 312 11.57 -27.42 0.37
N ARG A 313 10.72 -26.90 -0.52
CA ARG A 313 10.91 -25.58 -1.12
C ARG A 313 10.86 -24.45 -0.08
N ARG A 314 9.97 -24.55 0.91
CA ARG A 314 9.89 -23.61 2.04
C ARG A 314 11.18 -23.58 2.85
N GLU A 315 11.76 -24.73 3.17
CA GLU A 315 13.04 -24.78 3.89
C GLU A 315 14.20 -24.22 3.05
N GLU A 316 14.22 -24.46 1.74
CA GLU A 316 15.20 -23.86 0.83
C GLU A 316 15.10 -22.32 0.83
N LEU A 317 13.90 -21.77 0.67
CA LEU A 317 13.67 -20.32 0.67
C LEU A 317 14.10 -19.68 2.00
N LYS A 318 13.72 -20.29 3.14
CA LYS A 318 14.13 -19.83 4.47
C LYS A 318 15.66 -19.86 4.64
N LEU A 319 16.32 -20.90 4.13
CA LEU A 319 17.77 -21.00 4.17
C LEU A 319 18.43 -19.89 3.32
N CYS A 320 17.94 -19.68 2.10
CA CYS A 320 18.42 -18.62 1.22
C CYS A 320 18.24 -17.23 1.85
N LEU A 321 17.06 -16.93 2.40
CA LEU A 321 16.77 -15.64 3.03
C LEU A 321 17.57 -15.42 4.32
N SER A 322 17.72 -16.46 5.16
CA SER A 322 18.42 -16.30 6.44
C SER A 322 19.95 -16.27 6.33
N GLN A 323 20.55 -16.96 5.36
CA GLN A 323 22.00 -17.10 5.25
C GLN A 323 22.61 -16.33 4.07
N HIS A 324 21.85 -16.15 3.00
CA HIS A 324 22.35 -15.67 1.72
C HIS A 324 21.63 -14.43 1.20
N ALA A 325 20.72 -13.79 1.95
CA ALA A 325 19.97 -12.63 1.48
C ALA A 325 20.88 -11.50 0.94
N LYS A 326 22.06 -11.30 1.54
CA LYS A 326 23.06 -10.31 1.08
C LYS A 326 23.66 -10.60 -0.29
N GLU A 327 23.58 -11.84 -0.77
CA GLU A 327 24.08 -12.27 -2.07
C GLU A 327 23.08 -12.02 -3.19
N PHE A 328 21.82 -11.75 -2.83
CA PHE A 328 20.72 -11.51 -3.75
C PHE A 328 20.39 -10.03 -3.85
N THR A 329 19.78 -9.64 -4.96
CA THR A 329 19.21 -8.30 -5.07
C THR A 329 17.96 -8.20 -4.19
N PRO A 330 17.60 -6.99 -3.74
CA PRO A 330 16.40 -6.79 -2.93
C PRO A 330 15.13 -7.36 -3.59
N GLU A 331 15.04 -7.27 -4.92
CA GLU A 331 13.92 -7.78 -5.70
C GLU A 331 13.87 -9.31 -5.71
N GLN A 332 15.03 -9.97 -5.74
CA GLN A 332 15.11 -11.42 -5.62
C GLN A 332 14.70 -11.89 -4.23
N ASN A 333 15.12 -11.18 -3.18
CA ASN A 333 14.70 -11.50 -1.81
C ASN A 333 13.19 -11.30 -1.63
N PHE A 334 12.62 -10.23 -2.18
CA PHE A 334 11.19 -9.99 -2.18
C PHE A 334 10.41 -11.10 -2.89
N ALA A 335 10.85 -11.52 -4.08
CA ALA A 335 10.23 -12.62 -4.81
C ALA A 335 10.28 -13.95 -4.02
N MET A 336 11.38 -14.21 -3.30
CA MET A 336 11.48 -15.38 -2.41
C MET A 336 10.50 -15.29 -1.22
N LEU A 337 10.30 -14.11 -0.66
CA LEU A 337 9.30 -13.90 0.41
C LEU A 337 7.87 -14.11 -0.10
N GLU A 338 7.55 -13.58 -1.27
CA GLU A 338 6.22 -13.79 -1.87
C GLU A 338 5.99 -15.26 -2.22
N GLU A 339 7.00 -15.95 -2.76
CA GLU A 339 6.92 -17.40 -2.98
C GLU A 339 6.68 -18.15 -1.65
N LEU A 340 7.38 -17.76 -0.59
CA LEU A 340 7.24 -18.37 0.74
C LEU A 340 5.82 -18.21 1.31
N GLU A 341 5.21 -17.04 1.18
CA GLU A 341 3.84 -16.76 1.62
C GLU A 341 2.80 -17.59 0.85
N VAL A 342 3.05 -17.87 -0.43
CA VAL A 342 2.17 -18.73 -1.25
C VAL A 342 2.24 -20.19 -0.85
N LEU A 343 3.38 -20.67 -0.31
CA LEU A 343 3.61 -22.07 0.07
C LEU A 343 2.86 -22.56 1.34
N LYS A 344 1.80 -21.86 1.75
CA LYS A 344 0.98 -22.07 2.95
C LYS A 344 1.80 -22.04 4.25
N PRO A 345 1.62 -21.05 5.13
CA PRO A 345 2.39 -20.97 6.37
C PRO A 345 2.07 -22.14 7.32
N VAL A 346 2.98 -22.39 8.27
CA VAL A 346 2.76 -23.38 9.34
C VAL A 346 1.59 -22.93 10.22
N SER A 347 1.59 -21.63 10.58
CA SER A 347 0.44 -20.98 11.21
C SER A 347 -0.39 -20.22 10.18
N THR A 348 -1.66 -20.61 10.05
CA THR A 348 -2.63 -19.85 9.23
C THR A 348 -3.38 -18.78 10.02
N ARG A 349 -3.17 -18.71 11.34
CA ARG A 349 -3.83 -17.74 12.25
C ARG A 349 -2.85 -17.19 13.28
N PRO A 350 -1.85 -16.39 12.87
CA PRO A 350 -0.89 -15.76 13.78
C PRO A 350 -1.49 -15.08 15.02
N THR A 351 -2.68 -14.49 14.94
CA THR A 351 -3.38 -13.85 16.08
C THR A 351 -3.77 -14.79 17.22
N ASP A 352 -3.72 -16.10 16.99
CA ASP A 352 -4.02 -17.12 17.99
C ASP A 352 -2.77 -17.99 18.30
N ASP A 353 -1.64 -17.74 17.64
CA ASP A 353 -0.47 -18.63 17.66
C ASP A 353 0.60 -18.20 18.67
N SER A 354 0.72 -18.96 19.75
CA SER A 354 1.71 -18.69 20.79
C SER A 354 3.17 -18.69 20.32
N SER A 355 3.50 -19.28 19.16
CA SER A 355 4.84 -19.22 18.55
C SER A 355 5.25 -17.79 18.20
N LEU A 356 4.28 -16.88 17.96
CA LEU A 356 4.54 -15.47 17.72
C LEU A 356 5.16 -14.77 18.94
N ASN A 357 4.90 -15.24 20.16
CA ASN A 357 5.48 -14.65 21.38
C ASN A 357 6.99 -14.86 21.41
N GLY A 358 7.77 -13.87 21.81
CA GLY A 358 9.22 -13.96 21.94
C GLY A 358 9.97 -12.91 21.12
N ARG A 359 11.28 -13.11 20.98
CA ARG A 359 12.17 -12.19 20.28
C ARG A 359 12.28 -12.54 18.79
N TRP A 360 12.19 -11.51 17.96
CA TRP A 360 12.27 -11.57 16.51
C TRP A 360 13.26 -10.52 16.02
N ASP A 361 14.40 -10.94 15.49
CA ASP A 361 15.42 -10.05 14.96
C ASP A 361 15.07 -9.65 13.50
N PHE A 362 15.11 -8.35 13.19
CA PHE A 362 14.87 -7.86 11.83
C PHE A 362 16.05 -8.14 10.92
N CYS A 363 15.76 -8.64 9.73
CA CYS A 363 16.76 -8.86 8.69
C CYS A 363 16.58 -7.82 7.57
N PHE A 364 17.39 -6.76 7.59
CA PHE A 364 17.35 -5.66 6.61
C PHE A 364 18.05 -5.97 5.28
N ASP A 365 18.25 -7.25 4.99
CA ASP A 365 18.88 -7.71 3.75
C ASP A 365 17.86 -7.81 2.60
N VAL A 366 16.56 -7.73 2.90
CA VAL A 366 15.49 -7.41 1.93
C VAL A 366 15.38 -5.90 1.80
N GLU A 367 14.95 -5.41 0.63
CA GLU A 367 14.84 -3.96 0.35
C GLU A 367 14.23 -3.28 1.56
N PRO A 368 14.96 -2.35 2.18
CA PRO A 368 14.36 -1.61 3.25
C PRO A 368 13.15 -0.86 2.67
N ASP A 369 12.00 -0.91 3.35
CA ASP A 369 10.90 0.02 3.10
C ASP A 369 11.47 1.43 2.96
N VAL A 370 10.79 2.35 2.27
CA VAL A 370 11.40 3.65 1.96
C VAL A 370 11.91 4.38 3.22
N GLY A 371 11.28 4.16 4.39
CA GLY A 371 11.77 4.64 5.69
C GLY A 371 13.10 4.01 6.11
N THR A 372 13.19 2.68 6.05
CA THR A 372 14.45 1.96 6.31
C THR A 372 15.48 2.17 5.19
N GLY A 373 15.07 2.60 3.98
CA GLY A 373 15.92 2.78 2.80
C GLY A 373 16.60 4.13 2.83
N VAL A 374 15.89 5.17 3.25
CA VAL A 374 16.49 6.43 3.66
C VAL A 374 17.49 6.22 4.80
N ILE A 375 17.16 5.37 5.77
CA ILE A 375 18.08 4.95 6.83
C ILE A 375 19.31 4.29 6.15
N LYS A 376 19.14 3.21 5.38
CA LYS A 376 20.23 2.47 4.72
C LYS A 376 21.11 3.36 3.83
N ASP A 377 20.54 4.21 2.99
CA ASP A 377 21.27 5.15 2.12
C ASP A 377 22.06 6.20 2.91
N LEU A 378 21.54 6.65 4.07
CA LEU A 378 22.28 7.49 5.01
C LEU A 378 23.47 6.73 5.66
N PHE A 379 23.46 5.39 5.69
CA PHE A 379 24.50 4.55 6.30
C PHE A 379 25.49 3.93 5.33
N GLU A 380 25.08 3.66 4.09
CA GLU A 380 25.87 2.96 3.07
C GLU A 380 26.56 3.90 2.07
N GLY A 381 26.27 5.21 2.10
CA GLY A 381 27.03 6.19 1.32
C GLY A 381 28.53 6.18 1.68
N ASP A 382 29.39 6.23 0.66
CA ASP A 382 30.87 6.18 0.76
C ASP A 382 31.47 7.25 1.70
N ASP A 383 30.73 8.30 2.01
CA ASP A 383 31.08 9.32 2.99
C ASP A 383 30.75 8.82 4.41
N GLY A 384 31.56 7.89 4.92
CA GLY A 384 31.43 7.22 6.23
C GLY A 384 31.40 8.09 7.50
N VAL A 385 31.07 9.38 7.39
CA VAL A 385 30.83 10.32 8.49
C VAL A 385 29.54 9.99 9.24
N MET A 386 28.45 9.65 8.55
CA MET A 386 27.17 9.35 9.21
C MET A 386 27.20 8.03 9.98
N ARG A 387 27.86 7.00 9.44
CA ARG A 387 28.08 5.73 10.14
C ARG A 387 28.92 5.87 11.43
N ARG A 388 29.77 6.90 11.54
CA ARG A 388 30.47 7.24 12.80
C ARG A 388 29.56 7.92 13.81
N ILE A 389 28.49 8.56 13.35
CA ILE A 389 27.58 9.33 14.18
C ILE A 389 26.43 8.46 14.65
N LEU A 390 25.87 7.59 13.81
CA LEU A 390 24.71 6.76 14.11
C LEU A 390 24.92 5.34 13.56
N ASP A 391 24.92 4.33 14.42
CA ASP A 391 25.05 2.92 14.03
C ASP A 391 23.91 2.11 14.65
N PHE A 392 23.07 1.50 13.82
CA PHE A 392 21.94 0.68 14.27
C PHE A 392 22.42 -0.75 14.55
N GLN A 393 22.26 -1.21 15.79
CA GLN A 393 22.62 -2.54 16.23
C GLN A 393 21.43 -3.22 16.91
N GLY A 394 21.29 -4.52 16.68
CA GLY A 394 20.33 -5.36 17.40
C GLY A 394 18.88 -4.87 17.32
N VAL A 395 18.41 -4.52 16.11
CA VAL A 395 17.00 -4.17 15.91
C VAL A 395 16.17 -5.43 16.00
N HIS A 396 15.29 -5.49 16.99
CA HIS A 396 14.45 -6.64 17.22
C HIS A 396 13.08 -6.22 17.75
N MET A 397 12.11 -7.07 17.50
CA MET A 397 10.77 -7.01 18.03
C MET A 397 10.65 -8.06 19.12
N GLU A 398 10.20 -7.66 20.30
CA GLU A 398 9.85 -8.58 21.39
C GLU A 398 8.33 -8.56 21.57
N ILE A 399 7.70 -9.71 21.36
CA ILE A 399 6.26 -9.90 21.51
C ILE A 399 6.03 -10.55 22.86
N GLY A 400 5.40 -9.81 23.77
CA GLY A 400 5.12 -10.26 25.13
C GLY A 400 4.10 -11.41 25.19
N ASN A 401 3.98 -12.03 26.36
CA ASN A 401 3.01 -13.10 26.59
C ASN A 401 1.58 -12.64 26.26
N GLU A 402 0.78 -13.55 25.71
CA GLU A 402 -0.59 -13.28 25.22
C GLU A 402 -0.64 -12.35 23.98
N GLN A 403 0.49 -12.13 23.29
CA GLN A 403 0.58 -11.34 22.06
C GLN A 403 0.03 -9.90 22.18
N SER A 404 -0.12 -9.38 23.39
CA SER A 404 -0.83 -8.11 23.64
C SER A 404 0.09 -6.89 23.58
N THR A 405 1.40 -7.11 23.68
CA THR A 405 2.41 -6.05 23.75
C THR A 405 3.57 -6.36 22.83
N ILE A 406 3.99 -5.35 22.08
CA ILE A 406 5.21 -5.36 21.28
C ILE A 406 6.18 -4.33 21.86
N GLN A 407 7.44 -4.71 21.96
CA GLN A 407 8.54 -3.80 22.12
C GLN A 407 9.43 -3.86 20.88
N LEU A 408 9.45 -2.79 20.10
CA LEU A 408 10.43 -2.64 19.03
C LEU A 408 11.68 -1.99 19.63
N VAL A 409 12.72 -2.78 19.82
CA VAL A 409 13.97 -2.37 20.44
C VAL A 409 14.99 -2.06 19.34
N VAL A 410 15.52 -0.85 19.39
CA VAL A 410 16.49 -0.33 18.44
C VAL A 410 17.69 0.15 19.25
N SER A 411 18.83 -0.54 19.16
CA SER A 411 20.07 0.00 19.74
C SER A 411 20.77 0.85 18.71
N VAL A 412 21.17 2.06 19.10
CA VAL A 412 21.75 3.06 18.23
C VAL A 412 23.01 3.61 18.90
N SER A 413 24.16 3.54 18.25
CA SER A 413 25.38 4.19 18.78
C SER A 413 25.45 5.63 18.28
N LEU A 414 25.22 6.61 19.16
CA LEU A 414 25.35 8.04 18.85
C LEU A 414 26.72 8.57 19.31
N PHE A 415 27.61 8.91 18.38
CA PHE A 415 29.00 9.30 18.69
C PHE A 415 29.71 8.30 19.62
N GLN A 416 29.60 7.00 19.33
CA GLN A 416 30.12 5.89 20.15
C GLN A 416 29.44 5.70 21.52
N ASN A 417 28.40 6.46 21.84
CA ASN A 417 27.60 6.23 23.03
C ASN A 417 26.37 5.39 22.66
N PRO A 418 26.21 4.18 23.23
CA PRO A 418 25.03 3.37 22.96
C PRO A 418 23.79 4.06 23.53
N ILE A 419 22.77 4.18 22.69
CA ILE A 419 21.44 4.65 23.00
C ILE A 419 20.48 3.52 22.64
N THR A 420 19.74 3.01 23.61
CA THR A 420 18.66 2.07 23.35
C THR A 420 17.37 2.85 23.28
N VAL A 421 16.67 2.72 22.14
CA VAL A 421 15.34 3.25 21.94
C VAL A 421 14.37 2.07 21.91
N ILE A 422 13.34 2.12 22.75
CA ILE A 422 12.28 1.11 22.80
C ILE A 422 10.97 1.79 22.43
N LEU A 423 10.35 1.34 21.36
CA LEU A 423 8.99 1.73 21.00
C LEU A 423 8.04 0.70 21.58
N HIS A 424 7.14 1.16 22.44
CA HIS A 424 6.11 0.35 23.06
C HIS A 424 4.86 0.43 22.20
N THR A 425 4.39 -0.70 21.70
CA THR A 425 3.12 -0.82 20.99
C THR A 425 2.29 -1.95 21.59
N SER A 426 0.99 -1.94 21.33
CA SER A 426 0.07 -3.00 21.71
C SER A 426 -0.58 -3.58 20.48
N LEU A 427 -0.84 -4.88 20.49
CA LEU A 427 -1.53 -5.55 19.41
C LEU A 427 -2.92 -5.97 19.86
N VAL A 428 -3.89 -5.76 18.97
CA VAL A 428 -5.23 -6.32 19.10
C VAL A 428 -5.55 -6.97 17.76
N PRO A 429 -6.09 -8.19 17.70
CA PRO A 429 -6.54 -8.78 16.43
C PRO A 429 -7.46 -7.81 15.68
N ALA A 430 -7.23 -7.62 14.38
CA ALA A 430 -8.02 -6.69 13.58
C ALA A 430 -9.46 -7.24 13.44
N PRO A 431 -10.51 -6.50 13.85
CA PRO A 431 -11.88 -7.03 13.86
C PRO A 431 -12.41 -7.46 12.49
N SER A 432 -11.89 -6.87 11.42
CA SER A 432 -12.24 -7.16 10.03
C SER A 432 -11.48 -8.34 9.43
N ASN A 433 -10.43 -8.86 10.08
CA ASN A 433 -9.60 -9.94 9.56
C ASN A 433 -9.99 -11.28 10.19
N LEU A 434 -10.96 -11.96 9.57
CA LEU A 434 -11.44 -13.28 10.03
C LEU A 434 -10.38 -14.37 9.88
N GLU A 435 -9.38 -14.15 9.02
CA GLU A 435 -8.26 -15.07 8.77
C GLU A 435 -7.26 -15.13 9.92
N GLY A 436 -7.27 -14.17 10.86
CA GLY A 436 -6.37 -14.16 12.01
C GLY A 436 -4.91 -13.88 11.65
N THR A 437 -4.64 -13.20 10.55
CA THR A 437 -3.30 -12.83 10.07
C THR A 437 -2.97 -11.37 10.38
N MET A 438 -3.97 -10.55 10.69
CA MET A 438 -3.82 -9.12 10.85
C MET A 438 -4.10 -8.65 12.28
N PHE A 439 -3.22 -7.77 12.76
CA PHE A 439 -3.36 -7.05 14.00
C PHE A 439 -3.55 -5.56 13.75
N LEU A 440 -4.18 -4.91 14.71
CA LEU A 440 -4.21 -3.48 14.91
C LEU A 440 -3.12 -3.11 15.93
N GLU A 441 -1.96 -2.67 15.44
CA GLU A 441 -0.84 -2.22 16.24
C GLU A 441 -1.06 -0.78 16.68
N LYS A 442 -1.15 -0.54 17.99
CA LYS A 442 -1.36 0.78 18.58
C LYS A 442 -0.13 1.24 19.34
N PHE A 443 0.33 2.45 19.04
CA PHE A 443 1.48 3.04 19.72
C PHE A 443 1.15 3.46 21.17
N GLU A 444 1.96 3.01 22.13
CA GLU A 444 1.78 3.17 23.58
C GLU A 444 2.94 3.94 24.26
N GLY A 445 3.99 4.24 23.51
CA GLY A 445 5.02 5.19 23.95
C GLY A 445 6.42 4.89 23.43
N ILE A 446 7.36 5.72 23.85
CA ILE A 446 8.78 5.61 23.53
C ILE A 446 9.60 5.72 24.81
N GLU A 447 10.65 4.93 24.88
CA GLU A 447 11.63 4.91 25.95
C GLU A 447 13.03 5.04 25.38
N VAL A 448 13.85 5.88 25.99
CA VAL A 448 15.24 6.11 25.56
C VAL A 448 16.15 5.91 26.77
N ASN A 449 17.03 4.91 26.71
CA ASN A 449 17.94 4.54 27.80
C ASN A 449 17.24 4.37 29.15
N GLY A 450 16.10 3.66 29.19
CA GLY A 450 15.33 3.47 30.42
C GLY A 450 14.36 4.60 30.75
N LEU A 451 14.41 5.73 30.03
CA LEU A 451 13.57 6.90 30.29
C LEU A 451 12.37 6.93 29.36
N ARG A 452 11.18 6.61 29.89
CA ARG A 452 9.91 6.75 29.16
C ARG A 452 9.61 8.22 28.91
N LEU A 453 9.51 8.61 27.65
CA LEU A 453 9.22 9.99 27.26
C LEU A 453 7.71 10.22 27.24
N TRP A 454 7.32 11.46 27.52
CA TRP A 454 5.95 11.91 27.28
C TRP A 454 5.72 12.00 25.77
N TYR A 455 4.55 11.54 25.31
CA TYR A 455 4.14 11.61 23.92
C TYR A 455 2.72 12.18 23.81
N PRO A 456 2.41 12.96 22.74
CA PRO A 456 1.08 13.53 22.53
C PRO A 456 0.02 12.45 22.29
N ASN A 457 -1.23 12.72 22.67
CA ASN A 457 -2.35 11.78 22.42
C ASN A 457 -2.54 11.44 20.94
N ALA A 458 -2.20 12.32 20.00
CA ALA A 458 -2.28 12.03 18.57
C ALA A 458 -1.28 10.99 18.08
N TRP A 459 -0.28 10.63 18.88
CA TRP A 459 0.63 9.54 18.55
C TRP A 459 0.00 8.18 18.90
N LYS A 460 -1.12 8.13 19.64
CA LYS A 460 -1.87 6.90 19.96
C LYS A 460 -2.68 6.38 18.77
N LYS A 461 -2.09 6.48 17.57
CA LYS A 461 -2.67 5.92 16.36
C LYS A 461 -2.44 4.43 16.35
N SER A 462 -3.37 3.76 15.68
CA SER A 462 -3.22 2.38 15.33
C SER A 462 -2.90 2.25 13.85
N ARG A 463 -2.14 1.22 13.48
CA ARG A 463 -1.93 0.80 12.09
C ARG A 463 -2.17 -0.69 11.96
N HIS A 464 -2.39 -1.15 10.75
CA HIS A 464 -2.42 -2.57 10.48
C HIS A 464 -1.00 -3.14 10.43
N LEU A 465 -0.83 -4.30 11.07
CA LEU A 465 0.36 -5.14 11.01
C LEU A 465 -0.11 -6.54 10.65
N GLU A 466 0.31 -7.04 9.50
CA GLU A 466 -0.01 -8.38 9.03
C GLU A 466 1.18 -9.30 9.24
N PHE A 467 0.93 -10.52 9.73
CA PHE A 467 1.88 -11.62 9.66
C PHE A 467 1.39 -12.59 8.59
N SER A 468 1.91 -12.44 7.39
CA SER A 468 1.53 -13.24 6.22
C SER A 468 2.16 -14.63 6.23
N TYR A 469 3.24 -14.82 7.00
CA TYR A 469 3.85 -16.12 7.24
C TYR A 469 4.40 -16.20 8.66
N LEU A 470 4.21 -17.35 9.32
CA LEU A 470 4.74 -17.63 10.66
C LEU A 470 5.04 -19.12 10.83
N ASP A 471 6.26 -19.41 11.31
CA ASP A 471 6.68 -20.67 11.92
C ASP A 471 7.58 -20.42 13.15
N ASP A 472 8.14 -21.48 13.76
CA ASP A 472 8.93 -21.38 15.00
C ASP A 472 10.22 -20.55 14.87
N ALA A 473 10.77 -20.42 13.66
CA ALA A 473 12.08 -19.80 13.41
C ALA A 473 12.00 -18.56 12.50
N PHE A 474 10.91 -18.42 11.75
CA PHE A 474 10.79 -17.47 10.65
C PHE A 474 9.39 -16.86 10.61
N ALA A 475 9.33 -15.54 10.46
CA ALA A 475 8.08 -14.83 10.20
C ALA A 475 8.24 -13.82 9.07
N VAL A 476 7.16 -13.58 8.34
CA VAL A 476 7.04 -12.46 7.39
C VAL A 476 5.97 -11.53 7.93
N ALA A 477 6.36 -10.29 8.19
CA ALA A 477 5.51 -9.23 8.69
C ALA A 477 5.39 -8.11 7.66
N ARG A 478 4.19 -7.57 7.46
CA ARG A 478 3.90 -6.46 6.56
C ARG A 478 3.29 -5.32 7.37
N GLY A 479 3.92 -4.15 7.30
CA GLY A 479 3.37 -2.94 7.87
C GLY A 479 2.38 -2.27 6.92
N SER A 480 1.95 -1.07 7.27
CA SER A 480 1.11 -0.21 6.43
C SER A 480 1.77 0.34 5.16
N GLY A 481 3.02 -0.03 4.87
CA GLY A 481 3.65 0.17 3.56
C GLY A 481 3.43 -1.01 2.60
N GLY A 482 3.01 -2.15 3.14
CA GLY A 482 2.72 -3.36 2.38
C GLY A 482 3.97 -4.15 2.01
N GLU A 483 5.18 -3.60 2.19
CA GLU A 483 6.42 -4.34 1.98
C GLU A 483 6.61 -5.44 3.05
N PRO A 484 7.06 -6.64 2.65
CA PRO A 484 7.34 -7.72 3.58
C PRO A 484 8.71 -7.51 4.24
N HIS A 485 8.72 -7.60 5.55
CA HIS A 485 9.91 -7.74 6.36
C HIS A 485 9.96 -9.17 6.86
N PHE A 486 11.11 -9.82 6.71
CA PHE A 486 11.31 -11.10 7.37
C PHE A 486 12.04 -10.95 8.70
N LEU A 487 11.63 -11.80 9.61
CA LEU A 487 12.01 -11.82 11.00
C LEU A 487 12.57 -13.20 11.31
N LEU A 488 13.74 -13.24 11.92
CA LEU A 488 14.32 -14.48 12.42
C LEU A 488 14.12 -14.56 13.91
N ARG A 489 13.84 -15.76 14.40
CA ARG A 489 13.72 -16.00 15.83
C ARG A 489 15.04 -15.69 16.53
N GLY A 490 15.02 -14.73 17.44
CA GLY A 490 16.18 -14.37 18.24
C GLY A 490 16.42 -15.37 19.36
N ASN A 491 17.69 -15.62 19.68
CA ASN A 491 18.04 -16.37 20.87
C ASN A 491 17.79 -15.47 22.10
N SER A 492 16.87 -15.91 22.97
CA SER A 492 16.53 -15.24 24.24
C SER A 492 17.70 -15.20 25.22
#